data_AF-A0A351X716-F1
#
_entry.id   AF-A0A351X716-F1
#
_cell.length_a   1.000
_cell.length_b   1.000
_cell.length_c   1.000
_cell.angle_alpha   90.00
_cell.angle_beta   90.00
_cell.angle_gamma   90.00
#
_symmetry.space_group_name_H-M   'P 1'
#
loop_
_entity.id
_entity.type
_entity.pdbx_description
1 polymer ?
#
loop_
_entity_poly.entity_id
_entity_poly.type
_entity_poly.pdbx_seq_one_letter_code
_entity_poly.pdbx_strand_id
1 'polypeptide(L)'
;MQVHPLVTQLRFTRSEFLLGVKNVSDEDAAKRLLPMNCISWNVGHLAWQEQRYFLYYGQGQMPFPEIQKMFAYGAPASTPAISEMLD
;
A
#
# COMPACT_ATOMS: atom_id res chain seq x y z
N MET A 1 -15.09 -23.92 8.02
CA MET A 1 -15.62 -22.62 8.49
C MET A 1 -15.58 -21.63 7.34
N GLN A 2 -16.61 -20.82 7.19
CA GLN A 2 -16.65 -19.73 6.20
C GLN A 2 -15.73 -18.59 6.65
N VAL A 3 -15.00 -17.97 5.72
CA VAL A 3 -14.18 -16.79 5.99
C VAL A 3 -15.08 -15.62 6.42
N HIS A 4 -14.66 -14.84 7.42
CA HIS A 4 -15.41 -13.68 7.88
C HIS A 4 -15.68 -12.69 6.71
N PRO A 5 -16.89 -12.14 6.55
CA PRO A 5 -17.23 -11.28 5.40
C PRO A 5 -16.26 -10.11 5.14
N LEU A 6 -15.78 -9.44 6.19
CA LEU A 6 -14.79 -8.35 6.06
C LEU A 6 -13.43 -8.84 5.54
N VAL A 7 -13.03 -10.07 5.88
CA VAL A 7 -11.79 -10.66 5.35
C VAL A 7 -11.98 -11.01 3.88
N THR A 8 -13.16 -11.47 3.48
CA THR A 8 -13.51 -11.69 2.07
C THR A 8 -13.45 -10.38 1.28
N GLN A 9 -14.04 -9.29 1.81
CA GLN A 9 -13.98 -7.97 1.20
C GLN A 9 -12.55 -7.44 1.08
N LEU A 10 -11.73 -7.60 2.13
CA LEU A 10 -10.32 -7.20 2.12
C LEU A 10 -9.52 -7.96 1.05
N ARG A 11 -9.75 -9.28 0.91
CA ARG A 11 -9.08 -10.10 -0.12
C ARG A 11 -9.49 -9.68 -1.53
N PHE A 12 -10.77 -9.44 -1.75
CA PHE A 12 -11.30 -8.98 -3.04
C PHE A 12 -10.75 -7.59 -3.41
N THR A 13 -10.84 -6.62 -2.50
CA THR A 13 -10.34 -5.27 -2.77
C THR A 13 -8.84 -5.25 -3.04
N ARG A 14 -8.05 -6.08 -2.34
CA ARG A 14 -6.62 -6.25 -2.65
C ARG A 14 -6.41 -6.89 -4.03
N SER A 15 -7.19 -7.89 -4.42
CA SER A 15 -7.04 -8.49 -5.76
C SER A 15 -7.36 -7.49 -6.86
N GLU A 16 -8.43 -6.70 -6.70
CA GLU A 16 -8.78 -5.65 -7.67
C GLU A 16 -7.73 -4.53 -7.73
N PHE A 17 -7.15 -4.15 -6.58
CA PHE A 17 -6.05 -3.19 -6.53
C PHE A 17 -4.82 -3.72 -7.28
N LEU A 18 -4.41 -4.96 -7.02
CA LEU A 18 -3.29 -5.62 -7.72
C LEU A 18 -3.56 -5.75 -9.22
N LEU A 19 -4.79 -6.08 -9.62
CA LEU A 19 -5.19 -6.11 -11.03
C LEU A 19 -5.05 -4.73 -11.68
N GLY A 20 -5.43 -3.66 -10.98
CA GLY A 20 -5.31 -2.28 -11.45
C GLY A 20 -3.87 -1.84 -11.73
N VAL A 21 -2.89 -2.38 -10.99
CA VAL A 21 -1.46 -2.03 -11.14
C VAL A 21 -0.63 -3.05 -11.92
N LYS A 22 -1.19 -4.23 -12.24
CA LYS A 22 -0.48 -5.40 -12.80
C LYS A 22 0.44 -5.12 -13.99
N ASN A 23 0.05 -4.20 -14.87
CA ASN A 23 0.78 -3.90 -16.11
C ASN A 23 1.36 -2.48 -16.14
N VAL A 24 1.40 -1.80 -14.98
CA VAL A 24 2.03 -0.48 -14.88
C VAL A 24 3.53 -0.68 -14.79
N SER A 25 4.28 -0.01 -15.67
CA SER A 25 5.75 -0.06 -15.66
C SER A 25 6.32 0.66 -14.42
N ASP A 26 7.54 0.32 -14.00
CA ASP A 26 8.23 1.09 -12.94
C ASP A 26 8.34 2.58 -13.31
N GLU A 27 8.61 2.88 -14.59
CA GLU A 27 8.70 4.25 -15.08
C GLU A 27 7.37 5.00 -14.91
N ASP A 28 6.25 4.40 -15.33
CA ASP A 28 4.94 5.04 -15.23
C ASP A 28 4.47 5.13 -13.78
N ALA A 29 4.73 4.10 -12.99
CA ALA A 29 4.31 4.05 -11.60
C ALA A 29 5.03 5.08 -10.73
N ALA A 30 6.26 5.44 -11.09
CA ALA A 30 7.06 6.46 -10.41
C ALA A 30 6.68 7.91 -10.78
N LYS A 31 5.89 8.13 -11.84
CA LYS A 31 5.51 9.48 -12.28
C LYS A 31 4.63 10.18 -11.24
N ARG A 32 5.07 11.36 -10.77
CA ARG A 32 4.29 12.20 -9.86
C ARG A 32 3.57 13.30 -10.65
N LEU A 33 2.28 13.07 -10.89
CA LEU A 33 1.39 14.03 -11.55
C LEU A 33 0.71 14.90 -10.49
N LEU A 34 1.30 16.08 -10.22
CA LEU A 34 0.86 16.94 -9.13
C LEU A 34 -0.63 17.33 -9.23
N PRO A 35 -1.34 17.41 -8.09
CA PRO A 35 -0.86 17.30 -6.72
C PRO A 35 -0.79 15.86 -6.18
N MET A 36 -1.02 14.85 -7.01
CA MET A 36 -1.08 13.45 -6.58
C MET A 36 0.33 12.87 -6.32
N ASN A 37 0.40 11.93 -5.38
CA ASN A 37 1.55 11.03 -5.26
C ASN A 37 1.59 10.07 -6.45
N CYS A 38 2.76 9.48 -6.70
CA CYS A 38 2.90 8.48 -7.76
C CYS A 38 2.20 7.16 -7.36
N ILE A 39 1.93 6.30 -8.34
CA ILE A 39 1.24 5.02 -8.10
C ILE A 39 2.04 4.15 -7.15
N SER A 40 3.36 4.07 -7.31
CA SER A 40 4.22 3.26 -6.42
C SER A 40 4.09 3.70 -4.96
N TRP A 41 4.03 5.01 -4.70
CA TRP A 41 3.85 5.53 -3.35
C TRP A 41 2.50 5.12 -2.76
N ASN A 42 1.43 5.08 -3.57
CA ASN A 42 0.11 4.66 -3.11
C ASN A 42 0.08 3.17 -2.72
N VAL A 43 0.87 2.32 -3.37
CA VAL A 43 1.02 0.90 -2.98
C VAL A 43 1.63 0.81 -1.57
N GLY A 44 2.74 1.51 -1.33
CA GLY A 44 3.36 1.58 0.01
C GLY A 44 2.44 2.22 1.06
N HIS A 45 1.64 3.22 0.67
CA HIS A 45 0.67 3.86 1.56
C HIS A 45 -0.45 2.91 2.00
N LEU A 46 -0.92 2.03 1.12
CA LEU A 46 -1.90 1.02 1.50
C LEU A 46 -1.30 -0.01 2.47
N ALA A 47 -0.07 -0.47 2.23
CA ALA A 47 0.64 -1.35 3.17
C ALA A 47 0.80 -0.68 4.54
N TRP A 48 1.15 0.61 4.57
CA TRP A 48 1.17 1.42 5.79
C TRP A 48 -0.19 1.43 6.50
N GLN A 49 -1.26 1.72 5.77
CA GLN A 49 -2.59 1.86 6.36
C GLN A 49 -3.08 0.55 6.99
N GLU A 50 -2.85 -0.58 6.31
CA GLU A 50 -3.25 -1.90 6.79
C GLU A 50 -2.50 -2.31 8.06
N GLN A 51 -1.17 -2.18 8.10
CA GLN A 51 -0.43 -2.50 9.33
C GLN A 51 -0.79 -1.54 10.47
N ARG A 52 -0.99 -0.24 10.17
CA ARG A 52 -1.34 0.75 11.19
C ARG A 52 -2.69 0.46 11.80
N TYR A 53 -3.69 0.15 10.98
CA TYR A 53 -5.08 0.09 11.43
C TYR A 53 -5.46 -1.30 11.90
N PHE A 54 -5.01 -2.36 11.22
CA PHE A 54 -5.39 -3.73 11.57
C PHE A 54 -4.46 -4.35 12.60
N LEU A 55 -3.16 -4.04 12.55
CA LEU A 55 -2.17 -4.68 13.43
C LEU A 55 -1.79 -3.78 14.61
N TYR A 56 -1.40 -2.53 14.37
CA TYR A 56 -0.92 -1.68 15.44
C TYR A 56 -2.03 -1.28 16.40
N TYR A 57 -3.16 -0.74 15.92
CA TYR A 57 -4.22 -0.28 16.84
C TYR A 57 -4.85 -1.40 17.66
N GLY A 58 -4.91 -2.63 17.12
CA GLY A 58 -5.47 -3.77 17.85
C GLY A 58 -4.45 -4.54 18.69
N GLN A 59 -3.18 -4.58 18.28
CA GLN A 59 -2.20 -5.54 18.80
C GLN A 59 -0.82 -4.93 19.08
N GLY A 60 -0.62 -3.64 18.79
CA GLY A 60 0.67 -2.96 18.96
C GLY A 60 1.76 -3.41 17.97
N GLN A 61 1.41 -4.14 16.93
CA GLN A 61 2.37 -4.71 15.97
C GLN A 61 2.64 -3.74 14.81
N MET A 62 3.93 -3.58 14.48
CA MET A 62 4.41 -2.79 13.34
C MET A 62 5.51 -3.59 12.62
N PRO A 63 5.13 -4.61 11.81
CA PRO A 63 6.09 -5.50 11.17
C PRO A 63 7.03 -4.79 10.18
N PHE A 64 6.61 -3.66 9.61
CA PHE A 64 7.36 -2.89 8.63
C PHE A 64 7.55 -1.42 9.07
N PRO A 65 8.45 -1.13 10.05
CA PRO A 65 8.68 0.23 10.55
C PRO A 65 9.14 1.23 9.48
N GLU A 66 9.87 0.76 8.48
CA GLU A 66 10.31 1.55 7.33
C GLU A 66 9.12 2.03 6.48
N ILE A 67 8.11 1.19 6.28
CA ILE A 67 6.87 1.59 5.58
C ILE A 67 6.13 2.68 6.38
N GLN A 68 6.10 2.56 7.72
CA GLN A 68 5.56 3.59 8.61
C GLN A 68 6.33 4.92 8.55
N LYS A 69 7.61 4.90 8.23
CA LYS A 69 8.41 6.12 8.07
C LYS A 69 8.22 6.76 6.70
N MET A 70 8.17 5.94 5.64
CA MET A 70 8.27 6.42 4.25
C MET A 70 6.93 6.71 3.59
N PHE A 71 5.86 6.01 3.99
CA PHE A 71 4.57 6.07 3.29
C PHE A 71 3.41 6.51 4.19
N ALA A 72 3.70 6.96 5.42
CA ALA A 72 2.66 7.53 6.28
C ALA A 72 2.05 8.81 5.69
N TYR A 73 0.84 9.14 6.12
CA TYR A 73 0.26 10.45 5.84
C TYR A 73 1.22 11.56 6.32
N GLY A 74 1.52 12.52 5.44
CA GLY A 74 2.45 13.60 5.71
C GLY A 74 3.94 13.22 5.59
N ALA A 75 4.27 11.98 5.23
CA ALA A 75 5.63 11.61 4.91
C ALA A 75 6.14 12.37 3.67
N PRO A 76 7.47 12.57 3.54
CA PRO A 76 8.05 13.18 2.35
C PRO A 76 7.64 12.43 1.07
N ALA A 77 7.41 13.18 -0.01
CA ALA A 77 7.14 12.57 -1.30
C ALA A 77 8.35 11.73 -1.76
N SER A 78 8.08 10.52 -2.24
CA SER A 78 9.07 9.62 -2.84
C SER A 78 8.48 8.94 -4.08
N THR A 79 9.33 8.32 -4.89
CA THR A 79 8.95 7.62 -6.12
C THR A 79 9.64 6.25 -6.18
N PRO A 80 9.28 5.30 -5.29
CA PRO A 80 9.91 3.99 -5.24
C PRO A 80 9.60 3.19 -6.52
N ALA A 81 10.40 2.15 -6.78
CA ALA A 81 10.06 1.17 -7.81
C ALA A 81 8.75 0.48 -7.41
N ILE A 82 7.85 0.25 -8.37
CA ILE A 82 6.59 -0.44 -8.04
C ILE A 82 6.84 -1.92 -7.75
N SER A 83 7.86 -2.51 -8.38
CA SER A 83 8.35 -3.86 -8.06
C SER A 83 8.67 -4.03 -6.58
N GLU A 84 9.48 -3.12 -6.00
CA GLU A 84 9.82 -3.13 -4.57
C GLU A 84 8.57 -3.02 -3.66
N MET A 85 7.54 -2.29 -4.10
CA MET A 85 6.32 -2.10 -3.31
C MET A 85 5.33 -3.27 -3.42
N LEU A 86 5.50 -4.15 -4.40
CA LEU A 86 4.65 -5.32 -4.64
C LEU A 86 5.23 -6.63 -4.07
N ASP A 87 6.51 -6.63 -3.69
CA ASP A 87 7.22 -7.76 -3.06
C ASP A 87 6.75 -8.01 -1.61
#